data_AF-A0A939DJ31-F1
#
_entry.id   AF-A0A939DJ31-F1
#
_cell.length_a   1.000
_cell.length_b   1.000
_cell.length_c   1.000
_cell.angle_alpha   90.00
_cell.angle_beta   90.00
_cell.angle_gamma   90.00
#
_symmetry.space_group_name_H-M   'P 1'
#
loop_
_entity.id
_entity.type
_entity.pdbx_description
1 polymer ?
#
loop_
_entity_poly.entity_id
_entity_poly.type
_entity_poly.pdbx_seq_one_letter_code
_entity_poly.pdbx_strand_id
1 'polypeptide(L)' 'MNTGNRSFDATELCSRKLWQLVNNREHAIGERELRQAVHELTERRHYLQELQQIGKLGQH' A
#
# COMPACT_ATOMS: atom_id res chain seq x y z
N MET A 1 -11.12 -16.01 24.18
CA MET A 1 -11.34 -15.27 22.93
C MET A 1 -10.23 -14.23 22.82
N ASN A 2 -9.22 -14.45 21.98
CA ASN A 2 -8.07 -13.56 21.89
C ASN A 2 -8.34 -12.55 20.77
N THR A 3 -8.85 -11.37 21.13
CA THR A 3 -9.08 -10.27 20.18
C THR A 3 -7.71 -9.75 19.76
N GLY A 4 -7.18 -10.34 18.69
CA GLY A 4 -5.94 -9.91 18.05
C GLY A 4 -6.09 -8.46 17.59
N ASN A 5 -5.67 -7.54 18.44
CA ASN A 5 -5.45 -6.14 18.15
C ASN A 5 -4.25 -6.01 17.19
N ARG A 6 -4.38 -6.59 15.99
CA ARG A 6 -3.45 -6.30 14.89
C ARG A 6 -3.83 -4.92 14.40
N SER A 7 -3.18 -3.92 14.98
CA SER A 7 -3.19 -2.56 14.46
C SER A 7 -2.92 -2.64 12.96
N PHE A 8 -3.75 -1.99 12.16
CA PHE A 8 -3.56 -1.92 10.72
C PHE A 8 -2.15 -1.40 10.42
N ASP A 9 -1.43 -2.13 9.56
CA ASP A 9 -0.11 -1.75 9.05
C ASP A 9 -0.11 -1.88 7.52
N ALA A 10 0.00 -0.73 6.84
CA ALA A 10 0.02 -0.69 5.38
C ALA A 10 1.26 -1.38 4.78
N THR A 11 2.37 -1.44 5.51
CA THR A 11 3.63 -2.03 5.02
C THR A 11 3.51 -3.54 4.84
N GLU A 12 2.67 -4.21 5.63
CA GLU A 12 2.41 -5.65 5.53
C GLU A 12 1.51 -6.03 4.33
N LEU A 13 0.88 -5.05 3.66
CA LEU A 13 -0.07 -5.30 2.58
C LEU A 13 0.60 -5.22 1.21
N CYS A 14 0.23 -6.09 0.27
CA CYS A 14 0.70 -6.01 -1.11
C CYS A 14 0.08 -4.82 -1.87
N SER A 15 0.74 -4.33 -2.93
CA SER A 15 0.32 -3.12 -3.66
C SER A 15 -1.10 -3.23 -4.22
N ARG A 16 -1.50 -4.44 -4.64
CA ARG A 16 -2.88 -4.69 -5.10
C ARG A 16 -3.90 -4.52 -3.98
N LYS A 17 -3.60 -5.00 -2.77
CA LYS A 17 -4.50 -4.90 -1.63
C LYS A 17 -4.60 -3.46 -1.11
N LEU A 18 -3.48 -2.75 -1.08
CA LEU A 18 -3.47 -1.31 -0.82
C LEU A 18 -4.33 -0.56 -1.84
N TRP A 19 -4.21 -0.90 -3.13
CA TRP A 19 -5.01 -0.26 -4.18
C TRP A 19 -6.51 -0.54 -4.01
N GLN A 20 -6.88 -1.77 -3.65
CA GLN A 20 -8.27 -2.11 -3.33
C GLN A 20 -8.78 -1.34 -2.11
N LEU A 21 -7.96 -1.15 -1.07
CA LEU A 21 -8.35 -0.38 0.12
C LEU A 21 -8.58 1.11 -0.20
N VAL A 22 -7.75 1.68 -1.08
CA VAL A 22 -7.90 3.08 -1.50
C VAL A 22 -9.11 3.28 -2.41
N ASN A 23 -9.43 2.30 -3.27
CA ASN A 23 -10.46 2.47 -4.31
C ASN A 23 -11.82 1.87 -3.95
N ASN A 24 -11.89 0.89 -3.04
CA ASN A 24 -13.17 0.31 -2.61
C ASN A 24 -13.74 1.06 -1.41
N ARG A 25 -14.89 1.70 -1.63
CA ARG A 25 -15.69 2.34 -0.58
C ARG A 25 -16.31 1.34 0.42
N GLU A 26 -16.27 0.05 0.12
CA GLU A 26 -16.84 -1.01 0.95
C GLU A 26 -15.94 -1.43 2.11
N HIS A 27 -14.62 -1.18 2.02
CA HIS A 27 -13.73 -1.36 3.16
C HIS A 27 -13.87 -0.15 4.07
N ALA A 28 -14.64 -0.30 5.14
CA ALA A 28 -14.76 0.69 6.20
C ALA A 28 -13.44 0.78 7.00
N ILE A 29 -12.41 1.33 6.38
CA ILE A 29 -11.17 1.72 7.04
C ILE A 29 -11.28 3.17 7.50
N GLY A 30 -10.70 3.47 8.65
CA GLY A 30 -10.58 4.82 9.16
C GLY A 30 -9.64 5.67 8.30
N GLU A 31 -9.79 6.98 8.43
CA GLU A 31 -9.00 7.97 7.68
C GLU A 31 -7.48 7.80 7.87
N ARG A 32 -7.06 7.38 9.08
CA ARG A 32 -5.65 7.09 9.38
C ARG A 32 -5.12 5.93 8.54
N GLU A 33 -5.89 4.86 8.43
CA GLU A 33 -5.53 3.64 7.69
C GLU A 33 -5.51 3.93 6.19
N LEU A 34 -6.47 4.72 5.71
CA LEU A 34 -6.49 5.21 4.32
C LEU A 34 -5.24 6.03 3.99
N ARG A 35 -4.85 6.98 4.86
CA ARG A 35 -3.63 7.78 4.67
C ARG A 35 -2.37 6.91 4.64
N GLN A 36 -2.27 5.93 5.54
CA GLN A 36 -1.15 4.98 5.53
C GLN A 36 -1.11 4.16 4.24
N ALA A 37 -2.26 3.70 3.73
CA ALA A 37 -2.33 2.94 2.49
C ALA A 37 -1.92 3.76 1.25
N VAL A 38 -2.34 5.02 1.19
CA VAL A 38 -1.94 5.96 0.12
C VAL A 38 -0.44 6.26 0.18
N HIS A 39 0.09 6.49 1.37
CA HIS A 39 1.52 6.75 1.57
C HIS A 39 2.36 5.57 1.08
N GLU A 40 2.06 4.35 1.53
CA GLU A 40 2.79 3.14 1.14
C GLU A 40 2.73 2.88 -0.37
N LEU A 41 1.57 3.11 -1.01
CA LEU A 41 1.44 3.00 -2.47
C LEU A 41 2.32 4.00 -3.22
N THR A 42 2.44 5.21 -2.70
CA THR A 42 3.25 6.28 -3.29
C THR A 42 4.73 5.94 -3.19
N GLU A 43 5.19 5.50 -2.01
CA GLU A 43 6.56 5.06 -1.78
C GLU A 43 6.94 3.90 -2.71
N ARG A 44 6.07 2.90 -2.85
CA ARG A 44 6.34 1.78 -3.79
C ARG A 44 6.42 2.23 -5.24
N ARG A 45 5.58 3.16 -5.65
CA ARG A 45 5.65 3.73 -7.01
C ARG A 45 6.94 4.52 -7.20
N HIS A 46 7.37 5.26 -6.18
CA HIS A 46 8.64 6.00 -6.20
C HIS A 46 9.83 5.04 -6.41
N TYR A 47 9.94 3.98 -5.59
CA TYR A 47 11.02 3.00 -5.76
C TYR A 47 10.97 2.28 -7.11
N LEU A 48 9.79 1.98 -7.64
CA LEU A 48 9.66 1.42 -8.99
C LEU A 48 10.17 2.39 -10.06
N GLN A 49 9.91 3.69 -9.92
CA GLN A 49 10.46 4.72 -10.81
C GLN A 49 11.98 4.84 -10.68
N GLU A 50 12.53 4.81 -9.47
CA GLU A 50 13.98 4.82 -9.25
C GLU A 50 14.65 3.59 -9.90
N LEU A 51 14.08 2.40 -9.68
CA LEU A 51 14.55 1.16 -10.30
C LEU A 51 14.52 1.23 -11.84
N GLN A 52 13.52 1.90 -12.40
CA GLN A 52 13.42 2.14 -13.84
C GLN A 52 14.52 3.12 -14.31
N GLN A 53 14.78 4.19 -13.56
CA GLN A 53 15.82 5.17 -13.90
C GLN A 53 17.22 4.57 -13.90
N ILE A 54 17.51 3.62 -12.99
CA ILE A 54 18.81 2.93 -12.95
C ILE A 54 18.87 1.70 -13.87
N GLY A 55 17.86 1.50 -14.72
CA GLY A 55 17.81 0.40 -15.69
C GLY A 55 17.69 -1.00 -15.08
N LYS A 56 17.24 -1.11 -13.82
CA LYS A 56 17.04 -2.38 -13.11
C LYS A 56 15.62 -2.93 -13.28
N LEU A 57 14.65 -2.06 -13.53
CA LEU A 57 13.33 -2.47 -13.98
C LEU A 57 13.42 -2.75 -15.48
N GLY A 58 13.32 -4.02 -15.89
CA GLY A 58 13.35 -4.40 -17.30
C GLY A 58 12.33 -3.59 -18.10
N GLN A 59 12.72 -3.11 -19.29
CA GLN A 59 11.79 -2.48 -20.22
C GLN A 59 10.79 -3.55 -20.66
N HIS A 60 9.55 -3.41 -20.22
CA HIS A 60 8.45 -4.27 -20.62
C HIS A 60 7.60 -3.53 -21.66
#